data_AF-A0A7C3IYR2-F1
#
_entry.id   AF-A0A7C3IYR2-F1
#
_cell.length_a   1.000
_cell.length_b   1.000
_cell.length_c   1.000
_cell.angle_alpha   90.00
_cell.angle_beta   90.00
_cell.angle_gamma   90.00
#
_symmetry.space_group_name_H-M   'P 1'
#
loop_
_entity.id
_entity.type
_entity.pdbx_description
1 polymer ?
#
loop_
_entity_poly.entity_id
_entity_poly.type
_entity_poly.pdbx_seq_one_letter_code
_entity_poly.pdbx_strand_id
1 'polypeptide(L)'
;MDKDPERKDAKHHPLWEEYEQTQRDIREIRPLAETGDTDANTKLDLFEERLSHLANIISRDVGIPDPRRDDPLWQKWDNLWKKLREARKNGWQEDEETIWGEIKNVAATIERRNSFSKKLSG
;
A
#
# COMPACT_ATOMS: atom_id res chain seq x y z
N MET A 1 -2.18 -14.93 -31.58
CA MET A 1 -2.34 -13.60 -30.94
C MET A 1 -3.71 -13.61 -30.30
N ASP A 2 -3.81 -14.20 -29.11
CA ASP A 2 -5.06 -14.28 -28.37
C ASP A 2 -5.24 -12.98 -27.61
N LYS A 3 -6.11 -12.11 -28.14
CA LYS A 3 -6.62 -10.96 -27.41
C LYS A 3 -7.73 -11.48 -26.51
N ASP A 4 -7.38 -11.74 -25.27
CA ASP A 4 -8.33 -12.05 -24.20
C ASP A 4 -9.31 -10.86 -24.05
N PRO A 5 -10.60 -10.99 -24.45
CA PRO A 5 -11.46 -9.84 -24.67
C PRO A 5 -12.14 -9.29 -23.40
N GLU A 6 -11.83 -9.81 -22.20
CA GLU A 6 -12.54 -9.42 -20.97
C GLU A 6 -11.64 -8.98 -19.80
N ARG A 7 -10.43 -8.47 -20.06
CA ARG A 7 -9.77 -7.64 -19.04
C ARG A 7 -10.50 -6.32 -18.93
N LYS A 8 -11.53 -6.26 -18.08
CA LYS A 8 -12.12 -5.00 -17.64
C LYS A 8 -10.97 -4.15 -17.07
N ASP A 9 -10.71 -3.00 -17.68
CA ASP A 9 -9.66 -2.11 -17.20
C ASP A 9 -10.03 -1.64 -15.79
N ALA A 10 -9.17 -1.93 -14.81
CA ALA A 10 -9.40 -1.59 -13.39
C ALA A 10 -9.79 -0.12 -13.21
N LYS A 11 -9.33 0.75 -14.11
CA LYS A 11 -9.64 2.20 -14.12
C LYS A 11 -11.11 2.55 -14.36
N HIS A 12 -11.90 1.63 -14.92
CA HIS A 12 -13.33 1.81 -15.12
C HIS A 12 -14.18 1.20 -13.99
N HIS A 13 -13.53 0.65 -12.95
CA HIS A 13 -14.25 0.14 -11.78
C HIS A 13 -14.86 1.32 -11.00
N PRO A 14 -16.11 1.23 -10.53
CA PRO A 14 -16.77 2.33 -9.79
C PRO A 14 -16.04 2.74 -8.50
N LEU A 15 -15.21 1.84 -7.95
CA LEU A 15 -14.37 2.11 -6.77
C LEU A 15 -12.92 2.52 -7.11
N TRP A 16 -12.57 2.68 -8.40
CA TRP A 16 -11.20 3.05 -8.79
C TRP A 16 -10.81 4.44 -8.30
N GLU A 17 -11.74 5.40 -8.39
CA GLU A 17 -11.50 6.76 -7.89
C GLU A 17 -11.26 6.77 -6.37
N GLU A 18 -12.05 5.99 -5.62
CA GLU A 18 -11.85 5.83 -4.18
C GLU A 18 -10.50 5.16 -3.85
N TYR A 19 -10.08 4.18 -4.64
CA TYR A 19 -8.78 3.54 -4.51
C TYR A 19 -7.64 4.54 -4.73
N GLU A 20 -7.69 5.35 -5.79
CA GLU A 20 -6.68 6.38 -6.05
C GLU A 20 -6.68 7.47 -4.98
N GLN A 21 -7.85 7.88 -4.49
CA GLN A 21 -7.96 8.86 -3.41
C GLN A 21 -7.36 8.32 -2.12
N THR A 22 -7.67 7.08 -1.73
CA THR A 22 -7.10 6.44 -0.55
C THR A 22 -5.57 6.35 -0.64
N GLN A 23 -5.01 6.07 -1.83
CA GLN A 23 -3.56 6.11 -2.04
C GLN A 23 -2.96 7.50 -1.85
N ARG A 24 -3.68 8.57 -2.20
CA ARG A 24 -3.23 9.96 -1.97
C ARG A 24 -3.29 10.29 -0.49
N ASP A 25 -4.39 9.96 0.19
CA ASP A 25 -4.57 10.22 1.62
C ASP A 25 -3.47 9.53 2.45
N ILE A 26 -3.11 8.29 2.10
CA ILE A 26 -1.97 7.58 2.70
C ILE A 26 -0.65 8.33 2.50
N ARG A 27 -0.38 8.85 1.30
CA ARG A 27 0.85 9.60 1.02
C ARG A 27 0.92 10.91 1.80
N GLU A 28 -0.22 11.56 2.01
CA GLU A 28 -0.31 12.82 2.76
C GLU A 28 -0.15 12.61 4.27
N ILE A 29 -0.73 11.54 4.83
CA ILE A 29 -0.71 11.32 6.28
C ILE A 29 0.55 10.60 6.76
N ARG A 30 1.22 9.83 5.89
CA ARG A 30 2.42 9.05 6.23
C ARG A 30 3.55 9.90 6.85
N PRO A 31 3.90 11.10 6.33
CA PRO A 31 4.90 11.94 6.98
C PRO A 31 4.56 12.31 8.43
N LEU A 32 3.28 12.52 8.75
CA LEU A 32 2.82 12.83 10.10
C LEU A 32 2.86 11.59 11.01
N ALA A 33 2.47 10.44 10.49
CA ALA A 33 2.60 9.16 11.20
C ALA A 33 4.07 8.86 11.56
N GLU A 34 5.00 9.17 10.64
CA GLU A 34 6.44 9.01 10.83
C GLU A 34 7.06 9.94 11.89
N THR A 35 6.37 11.01 12.31
CA THR A 35 6.79 11.85 13.44
C THR A 35 6.29 11.33 14.79
N GLY A 36 5.61 10.19 14.82
CA GLY A 36 5.04 9.61 16.04
C GLY A 36 3.66 10.17 16.42
N ASP A 37 3.02 10.94 15.54
CA ASP A 37 1.67 11.46 15.78
C ASP A 37 0.66 10.30 15.86
N THR A 38 0.04 10.12 17.03
CA THR A 38 -0.86 8.98 17.30
C THR A 38 -2.16 9.06 16.50
N ASP A 39 -2.66 10.26 16.19
CA ASP A 39 -3.87 10.44 15.37
C ASP A 39 -3.56 10.15 13.91
N ALA A 40 -2.42 10.63 13.40
CA ALA A 40 -1.95 10.32 12.06
C ALA A 40 -1.67 8.82 11.89
N ASN A 41 -1.10 8.18 12.91
CA ASN A 41 -0.88 6.74 12.96
C ASN A 41 -2.20 5.95 12.85
N THR A 42 -3.20 6.35 13.62
CA THR A 42 -4.52 5.69 13.61
C THR A 42 -5.22 5.87 12.25
N LYS A 43 -5.16 7.07 11.67
CA LYS A 43 -5.74 7.35 10.35
C LYS A 43 -5.01 6.60 9.24
N LEU A 44 -3.69 6.49 9.32
CA LEU A 44 -2.90 5.71 8.37
C LEU A 44 -3.29 4.23 8.38
N ASP A 45 -3.49 3.65 9.57
CA ASP A 45 -3.95 2.26 9.71
C ASP A 45 -5.32 2.06 9.03
N LEU A 46 -6.26 3.00 9.22
CA LEU A 46 -7.59 2.95 8.59
C LEU A 46 -7.51 3.06 7.06
N PHE A 47 -6.68 3.95 6.53
CA PHE A 47 -6.55 4.11 5.09
C PHE A 47 -5.85 2.90 4.44
N GLU A 48 -4.82 2.33 5.06
CA GLU A 48 -4.15 1.13 4.54
C GLU A 48 -5.11 -0.08 4.54
N GLU A 49 -5.95 -0.23 5.58
CA GLU A 49 -7.02 -1.25 5.60
C GLU A 49 -8.04 -1.02 4.48
N ARG A 50 -8.49 0.23 4.30
CA ARG A 50 -9.44 0.60 3.24
C ARG A 50 -8.84 0.32 1.86
N LEU A 51 -7.56 0.65 1.64
CA LEU A 51 -6.86 0.43 0.39
C LEU A 51 -6.75 -1.06 0.05
N SER A 52 -6.47 -1.91 1.06
CA SER A 52 -6.44 -3.36 0.89
C SER A 52 -7.82 -3.92 0.54
N HIS A 53 -8.88 -3.45 1.21
CA HIS A 53 -10.25 -3.85 0.91
C HIS A 53 -10.68 -3.44 -0.51
N LEU A 54 -10.45 -2.19 -0.89
CA LEU A 54 -10.75 -1.67 -2.22
C LEU A 54 -10.04 -2.47 -3.31
N ALA A 55 -8.76 -2.78 -3.10
CA ALA A 55 -7.99 -3.59 -4.04
C ALA A 55 -8.54 -5.00 -4.20
N ASN A 56 -8.97 -5.64 -3.11
CA ASN A 56 -9.59 -6.97 -3.17
C ASN A 56 -10.91 -6.94 -3.95
N ILE A 57 -11.76 -5.93 -3.75
CA ILE A 57 -13.02 -5.78 -4.50
C ILE A 57 -12.73 -5.57 -5.98
N ILE A 58 -11.88 -4.58 -6.31
CA ILE A 58 -11.52 -4.26 -7.68
C ILE A 58 -10.92 -5.51 -8.36
N SER A 59 -9.96 -6.18 -7.73
CA SER A 59 -9.30 -7.37 -8.29
C SER A 59 -10.28 -8.52 -8.54
N ARG A 60 -11.25 -8.74 -7.64
CA ARG A 60 -12.30 -9.74 -7.82
C ARG A 60 -13.20 -9.40 -9.01
N ASP A 61 -13.57 -8.14 -9.15
CA ASP A 61 -14.58 -7.70 -10.11
C ASP A 61 -14.02 -7.47 -11.53
N VAL A 62 -12.73 -7.15 -11.66
CA VAL A 62 -12.03 -7.02 -12.95
C VAL A 62 -11.13 -8.20 -13.33
N GLY A 63 -10.96 -9.19 -12.46
CA GLY A 63 -10.11 -10.37 -12.72
C GLY A 63 -8.62 -10.02 -12.90
N ILE A 64 -8.22 -8.80 -12.53
CA ILE A 64 -6.83 -8.37 -12.56
C ILE A 64 -6.22 -8.71 -11.19
N PRO A 65 -5.22 -9.60 -11.12
CA PRO A 65 -4.53 -9.85 -9.85
C PRO A 65 -3.93 -8.54 -9.35
N ASP A 66 -4.18 -8.20 -8.08
CA ASP A 66 -3.56 -7.02 -7.45
C ASP A 66 -2.04 -7.12 -7.70
N PRO A 67 -1.43 -6.17 -8.44
CA PRO A 67 -0.01 -6.24 -8.74
C PRO A 67 0.86 -6.19 -7.47
N ARG A 68 0.29 -5.82 -6.32
CA ARG A 68 0.93 -5.90 -5.00
C ARG A 68 0.88 -7.30 -4.39
N ARG A 69 -0.12 -8.11 -4.74
CA ARG A 69 -0.31 -9.46 -4.19
C ARG A 69 0.84 -10.39 -4.55
N ASP A 70 1.34 -10.32 -5.77
CA ASP A 70 2.43 -11.19 -6.21
C ASP A 70 3.80 -10.48 -6.16
N ASP A 71 3.85 -9.26 -5.62
CA ASP A 71 5.06 -8.45 -5.54
C ASP A 71 5.75 -8.61 -4.18
N PRO A 72 6.97 -9.16 -4.14
CA PRO A 72 7.67 -9.41 -2.89
C PRO A 72 7.90 -8.16 -2.04
N LEU A 73 8.07 -6.98 -2.65
CA LEU A 73 8.28 -5.73 -1.91
C LEU A 73 6.98 -5.25 -1.27
N TRP A 74 5.85 -5.37 -1.98
CA TRP A 74 4.55 -5.04 -1.41
C TRP A 74 4.08 -6.06 -0.37
N GLN A 75 4.38 -7.34 -0.54
CA GLN A 75 4.16 -8.35 0.50
C GLN A 75 5.00 -8.08 1.76
N LYS A 76 6.26 -7.69 1.59
CA LYS A 76 7.12 -7.29 2.72
C LYS A 76 6.57 -6.02 3.39
N TRP A 77 6.13 -5.05 2.60
CA TRP A 77 5.47 -3.83 3.07
C TRP A 77 4.26 -4.16 3.95
N ASP A 78 3.31 -4.93 3.45
CA ASP A 78 2.09 -5.31 4.18
C ASP A 78 2.39 -6.06 5.49
N ASN A 79 3.40 -6.94 5.46
CA ASN A 79 3.83 -7.67 6.66
C ASN A 79 4.46 -6.75 7.72
N LEU A 80 5.23 -5.74 7.31
CA LEU A 80 5.80 -4.77 8.23
C LEU A 80 4.70 -3.93 8.90
N TRP A 81 3.69 -3.49 8.14
CA TRP A 81 2.53 -2.79 8.70
C TRP A 81 1.69 -3.66 9.64
N LYS A 82 1.57 -4.96 9.39
CA LYS A 82 0.95 -5.88 10.35
C LYS A 82 1.73 -5.95 11.65
N LYS A 83 3.05 -6.15 11.57
CA LYS A 83 3.92 -6.17 12.76
C LYS A 83 3.87 -4.85 13.52
N LEU A 84 3.83 -3.71 12.81
CA LEU A 84 3.73 -2.39 13.44
C LEU A 84 2.45 -2.26 14.26
N ARG A 85 1.31 -2.70 13.70
CA ARG A 85 0.03 -2.72 14.41
C ARG A 85 0.05 -3.67 15.61
N GLU A 86 0.67 -4.84 15.48
CA GLU A 86 0.84 -5.77 16.60
C GLU A 86 1.73 -5.18 17.71
N ALA A 87 2.86 -4.56 17.35
CA ALA A 87 3.75 -3.89 18.30
C ALA A 87 3.00 -2.78 19.06
N ARG A 88 2.25 -1.94 18.36
CA ARG A 88 1.42 -0.88 18.96
C ARG A 88 0.36 -1.43 19.90
N LYS A 89 -0.38 -2.46 19.47
CA LYS A 89 -1.42 -3.09 20.29
C LYS A 89 -0.86 -3.69 21.59
N ASN A 90 0.37 -4.20 21.55
CA ASN A 90 1.05 -4.79 22.69
C ASN A 90 1.95 -3.81 23.47
N GLY A 91 2.09 -2.56 23.02
CA GLY A 91 2.94 -1.54 23.65
C GLY A 91 4.45 -1.75 23.49
N TRP A 92 4.88 -2.47 22.45
CA TRP A 92 6.29 -2.79 22.20
C TRP A 92 7.01 -1.66 21.45
N GLN A 93 7.47 -0.65 22.19
CA GLN A 93 8.11 0.55 21.60
C GLN A 93 9.43 0.26 20.86
N GLU A 94 10.30 -0.62 21.36
CA GLU A 94 11.57 -0.98 20.69
C GLU A 94 11.33 -1.71 19.36
N ASP A 95 10.31 -2.57 19.32
CA ASP A 95 9.88 -3.23 18.09
C ASP A 95 9.25 -2.21 17.12
N GLU A 96 8.47 -1.25 17.61
CA GLU A 96 7.86 -0.21 16.77
C GLU A 96 8.92 0.62 16.02
N GLU A 97 9.96 1.08 16.71
CA GLU A 97 11.04 1.85 16.10
C GLU A 97 11.80 1.04 15.04
N THR A 98 12.08 -0.23 15.35
CA THR A 98 12.75 -1.16 14.42
C THR A 98 11.90 -1.40 13.18
N ILE A 99 10.60 -1.66 13.34
CA ILE A 99 9.67 -1.90 12.24
C ILE A 99 9.52 -0.64 11.37
N TRP A 100 9.46 0.55 11.96
CA TRP A 100 9.45 1.81 11.21
C TRP A 100 10.70 2.00 10.35
N GLY A 101 11.87 1.67 10.88
CA GLY A 101 13.12 1.70 10.11
C GLY A 101 13.07 0.78 8.89
N GLU A 102 12.51 -0.42 9.04
CA GLU A 102 12.30 -1.34 7.93
C GLU A 102 11.26 -0.83 6.93
N ILE A 103 10.15 -0.25 7.39
CA ILE A 103 9.12 0.37 6.53
C ILE A 103 9.75 1.44 5.64
N LYS A 104 10.51 2.38 6.22
CA LYS A 104 11.19 3.44 5.46
C LYS A 104 12.12 2.88 4.37
N ASN A 105 12.87 1.82 4.69
CA ASN A 105 13.73 1.15 3.71
C ASN A 105 12.95 0.50 2.56
N VAL A 106 11.83 -0.18 2.86
CA VAL A 106 10.99 -0.79 1.83
C VAL A 106 10.31 0.28 0.98
N ALA A 107 9.82 1.38 1.56
CA ALA A 107 9.26 2.52 0.83
C ALA A 107 10.28 3.08 -0.17
N ALA A 108 11.49 3.39 0.29
CA ALA A 108 12.55 3.93 -0.55
C ALA A 108 12.96 2.97 -1.68
N THR A 109 12.79 1.66 -1.48
CA THR A 109 13.05 0.63 -2.50
C THR A 109 11.94 0.59 -3.55
N ILE A 110 10.68 0.63 -3.11
CA ILE A 110 9.50 0.67 -4.00
C ILE A 110 9.53 1.95 -4.85
N GLU A 111 9.82 3.10 -4.26
CA GLU A 111 9.93 4.38 -4.96
C GLU A 111 11.05 4.38 -6.01
N ARG A 112 12.23 3.86 -5.65
CA ARG A 112 13.34 3.71 -6.60
C ARG A 112 12.95 2.82 -7.78
N ARG A 113 12.31 1.68 -7.53
CA ARG A 113 11.85 0.77 -8.58
C ARG A 113 10.84 1.43 -9.51
N ASN A 114 9.83 2.10 -8.95
CA ASN A 114 8.80 2.78 -9.72
C ASN A 114 9.37 3.96 -10.54
N SER A 115 10.36 4.66 -9.99
CA SER A 115 11.07 5.74 -10.67
C SER A 115 11.96 5.22 -11.82
N PHE A 116 12.59 4.07 -11.65
CA PHE A 116 13.36 3.39 -12.71
C PHE A 116 12.47 2.89 -13.84
N SER A 117 11.32 2.26 -13.55
CA SER A 117 10.37 1.84 -14.58
C SER A 117 9.83 3.02 -15.39
N LYS A 118 9.60 4.18 -14.76
CA LYS A 118 9.17 5.41 -15.47
C LYS A 118 10.23 5.95 -16.43
N LYS A 119 11.52 5.83 -16.10
CA LYS A 119 12.62 6.27 -16.98
C LYS A 119 12.87 5.36 -18.18
N LEU A 120 12.53 4.08 -18.08
CA LEU A 120 12.71 3.11 -19.17
C LEU A 120 11.54 3.05 -20.16
N SER A 121 10.40 3.66 -19.80
CA SER A 121 9.18 3.69 -20.63
C SER A 121 9.00 5.00 -21.40
N GLY A 122 9.98 5.91 -21.34
CA GLY A 122 9.99 7.21 -22.00
C GLY A 122 10.94 7.27 -23.18
#